data_AF-A0A1I2DQ71-F1
#
_entry.id   AF-A0A1I2DQ71-F1
#
_cell.length_a   1.000
_cell.length_b   1.000
_cell.length_c   1.000
_cell.angle_alpha   90.00
_cell.angle_beta   90.00
_cell.angle_gamma   90.00
#
_symmetry.space_group_name_H-M   'P 1'
#
loop_
_entity.id
_entity.type
_entity.pdbx_description
1 polymer ?
#
loop_
_entity_poly.entity_id
_entity_poly.type
_entity_poly.pdbx_seq_one_letter_code
_entity_poly.pdbx_strand_id
1 'polypeptide(L)'
;MHEPAMFGIVPGTMSETYYKIIDGKKYDKQMLEIAEQTTAGKGDGRISLADAHRLIGAVTDGGKYTDIEKETMAYIRENYKFTDEADSWFREEIRRFAATRA
;
A
#
# COMPACT_ATOMS: atom_id res chain seq x y z
N MET A 1 8.01 53.82 2.89
CA MET A 1 9.31 53.10 2.89
C MET A 1 9.55 52.74 4.35
N HIS A 2 9.37 51.52 4.85
CA HIS A 2 9.53 50.17 4.33
C HIS A 2 8.52 49.30 5.11
N GLU A 3 7.85 48.36 4.44
CA GLU A 3 6.97 47.38 5.11
C GLU A 3 7.81 46.43 6.00
N PRO A 4 7.34 46.02 7.18
CA PRO A 4 7.95 44.91 7.90
C PRO A 4 7.54 43.59 7.25
N ALA A 5 8.54 42.75 6.98
CA ALA A 5 8.42 41.47 6.31
C ALA A 5 7.34 40.56 6.94
N MET A 6 6.46 40.07 6.07
CA MET A 6 5.54 38.97 6.32
C MET A 6 6.33 37.77 6.85
N PHE A 7 6.18 37.48 8.15
CA PHE A 7 6.60 36.22 8.74
C PHE A 7 5.71 35.13 8.15
N GLY A 8 6.18 34.57 7.02
CA GLY A 8 5.53 33.49 6.32
C GLY A 8 5.31 32.35 7.28
N ILE A 9 4.05 32.01 7.49
CA ILE A 9 3.62 30.68 7.91
C ILE A 9 4.39 29.72 7.00
N VAL A 10 5.34 28.97 7.54
CA VAL A 10 5.82 27.76 6.87
C VAL A 10 4.68 26.76 7.03
N PRO A 11 3.86 26.47 6.00
CA PRO A 11 3.05 25.27 6.07
C PRO A 11 4.03 24.11 6.25
N GLY A 12 3.83 23.33 7.29
CA GLY A 12 4.60 22.10 7.52
C GLY A 12 4.71 21.34 6.21
N THR A 13 5.94 21.06 5.80
CA THR A 13 6.26 20.32 4.59
C THR A 13 5.47 19.02 4.56
N MET A 14 4.55 18.90 3.60
CA MET A 14 3.83 17.66 3.26
C MET A 14 4.82 16.64 2.66
N SER A 15 5.77 16.14 3.44
CA SER A 15 6.65 15.05 3.05
C SER A 15 6.20 13.74 3.70
N GLU A 16 4.92 13.40 3.59
CA GLU A 16 4.48 12.03 3.73
C GLU A 16 4.77 11.33 2.40
N THR A 17 5.96 10.74 2.29
CA THR A 17 6.43 10.12 1.05
C THR A 17 5.48 9.00 0.62
N TYR A 18 4.90 9.09 -0.59
CA TYR A 18 4.06 8.04 -1.20
C TYR A 18 4.73 6.65 -1.25
N TYR A 19 6.06 6.61 -1.14
CA TYR A 19 6.85 5.39 -1.16
C TYR A 19 7.56 5.15 0.16
N LYS A 20 7.73 3.86 0.50
CA LYS A 20 8.66 3.39 1.52
C LYS A 20 9.90 2.81 0.82
N ILE A 21 11.09 3.16 1.30
CA ILE A 21 12.34 2.61 0.76
C ILE A 21 12.84 1.53 1.73
N ILE A 22 12.99 0.30 1.23
CA ILE A 22 13.53 -0.84 1.97
C ILE A 22 14.67 -1.41 1.12
N ASP A 23 15.87 -1.48 1.68
CA ASP A 23 17.09 -1.94 0.99
C ASP A 23 17.34 -1.28 -0.37
N GLY A 24 17.08 0.02 -0.46
CA GLY A 24 17.25 0.81 -1.68
C GLY A 24 16.16 0.62 -2.74
N LYS A 25 15.17 -0.25 -2.51
CA LYS A 25 14.00 -0.44 -3.39
C LYS A 25 12.81 0.37 -2.90
N LYS A 26 12.03 0.91 -3.85
CA LYS A 26 10.81 1.66 -3.57
C LYS A 26 9.60 0.74 -3.56
N TYR A 27 8.76 0.92 -2.56
CA TYR A 27 7.51 0.20 -2.38
C TYR A 27 6.36 1.18 -2.13
N ASP A 28 5.16 0.78 -2.50
CA ASP A 28 3.94 1.52 -2.16
C ASP A 28 3.76 1.54 -0.64
N LYS A 29 3.76 2.74 -0.06
CA LYS A 29 3.68 2.91 1.40
C LYS A 29 2.35 2.42 1.94
N GLN A 30 1.24 2.73 1.27
CA GLN A 30 -0.11 2.41 1.75
C GLN A 30 -0.36 0.90 1.76
N MET A 31 0.08 0.18 0.72
CA MET A 31 -0.01 -1.28 0.68
C MET A 31 0.74 -1.93 1.86
N LEU A 32 1.94 -1.44 2.17
CA LEU A 32 2.75 -1.97 3.28
C LEU A 32 2.13 -1.66 4.64
N GLU A 33 1.58 -0.45 4.83
CA GLU A 33 0.91 -0.07 6.07
C GLU A 33 -0.34 -0.91 6.32
N ILE A 34 -1.12 -1.22 5.29
CA ILE A 34 -2.27 -2.11 5.42
C ILE A 34 -1.82 -3.52 5.83
N ALA A 35 -0.79 -4.08 5.19
CA ALA A 35 -0.28 -5.40 5.56
C ALA A 35 0.24 -5.44 7.01
N GLU A 36 0.97 -4.41 7.43
CA GLU A 36 1.49 -4.27 8.80
C GLU A 36 0.35 -4.15 9.83
N GLN A 37 -0.61 -3.24 9.62
CA GLN A 37 -1.71 -3.00 10.56
C GLN A 37 -2.61 -4.22 10.73
N THR A 38 -2.90 -4.93 9.64
CA THR A 38 -3.81 -6.09 9.65
C THR A 38 -3.18 -7.31 10.34
N THR A 39 -1.85 -7.40 10.35
CA THR A 39 -1.13 -8.50 11.01
C THR A 39 -0.64 -8.16 12.44
N ALA A 40 -0.57 -6.88 12.81
CA ALA A 40 -0.20 -6.42 14.15
C ALA A 40 -1.30 -6.56 15.22
N GLY A 41 -2.54 -6.86 14.80
CA GLY A 41 -3.71 -6.92 15.69
C GLY A 41 -3.85 -8.23 16.49
N LYS A 42 -4.95 -8.33 17.26
CA LYS A 42 -5.36 -9.56 17.98
C LYS A 42 -5.99 -10.56 17.01
N GLY A 43 -5.16 -11.13 16.13
CA GLY A 43 -5.55 -12.19 15.20
C GLY A 43 -4.56 -13.35 15.25
N ASP A 44 -4.61 -14.25 14.26
CA ASP A 44 -3.64 -15.33 14.09
C ASP A 44 -2.37 -14.88 13.32
N GLY A 45 -2.19 -13.57 13.16
CA GLY A 45 -1.07 -12.95 12.45
C GLY A 45 -1.13 -13.08 10.94
N ARG A 46 -2.28 -13.49 10.37
CA ARG A 46 -2.48 -13.60 8.92
C ARG A 46 -3.46 -12.54 8.40
N ILE A 47 -3.26 -12.15 7.15
CA ILE A 47 -4.19 -11.31 6.39
C ILE A 47 -5.45 -12.15 6.13
N SER A 48 -6.56 -11.75 6.75
CA SER A 48 -7.86 -12.38 6.58
C SER A 48 -8.51 -11.97 5.25
N LEU A 49 -9.64 -12.60 4.89
CA LEU A 49 -10.40 -12.19 3.70
C LEU A 49 -10.86 -10.72 3.79
N ALA A 50 -11.30 -10.28 4.97
CA ALA A 50 -11.72 -8.90 5.19
C ALA A 50 -10.55 -7.91 5.02
N ASP A 51 -9.34 -8.31 5.41
CA ASP A 51 -8.13 -7.50 5.24
C ASP A 51 -7.67 -7.50 3.77
N ALA A 52 -7.78 -8.63 3.08
CA ALA A 52 -7.53 -8.73 1.65
C ALA A 52 -8.45 -7.81 0.84
N HIS A 53 -9.72 -7.65 1.23
CA HIS A 53 -10.64 -6.68 0.62
C HIS A 53 -10.15 -5.23 0.78
N ARG A 54 -9.55 -4.88 1.92
CA ARG A 54 -8.97 -3.55 2.13
C ARG A 54 -7.71 -3.36 1.27
N LEU A 55 -6.85 -4.37 1.26
CA LEU A 55 -5.59 -4.34 0.52
C LEU A 55 -5.82 -4.24 -0.99
N ILE A 56 -6.82 -4.94 -1.56
CA ILE A 56 -7.08 -4.86 -3.01
C ILE A 56 -7.54 -3.46 -3.42
N GLY A 57 -8.24 -2.75 -2.52
CA GLY A 57 -8.61 -1.35 -2.73
C GLY A 57 -7.37 -0.50 -2.95
N ALA A 58 -6.37 -0.62 -2.07
CA ALA A 58 -5.10 0.11 -2.22
C ALA A 58 -4.34 -0.26 -3.50
N VAL A 59 -4.37 -1.54 -3.90
CA VAL A 59 -3.72 -1.98 -5.15
C VAL A 59 -4.41 -1.40 -6.40
N THR A 60 -5.73 -1.22 -6.36
CA THR A 60 -6.54 -0.89 -7.56
C THR A 60 -6.94 0.58 -7.64
N ASP A 61 -6.77 1.36 -6.57
CA ASP A 61 -7.18 2.77 -6.46
C ASP A 61 -6.55 3.67 -7.55
N GLY A 62 -5.28 3.42 -7.88
CA GLY A 62 -4.57 4.15 -8.95
C GLY A 62 -4.99 3.76 -10.38
N GLY A 63 -5.91 2.81 -10.54
CA GLY A 63 -6.40 2.31 -11.83
C GLY A 63 -5.34 1.60 -12.68
N LYS A 64 -4.14 1.39 -12.14
CA LYS A 64 -2.99 0.75 -12.79
C LYS A 64 -2.32 -0.21 -11.81
N TYR A 65 -1.76 -1.29 -12.34
CA TYR A 65 -0.91 -2.21 -11.61
C TYR A 65 0.51 -2.13 -12.19
N THR A 66 1.21 -1.07 -11.79
CA THR A 66 2.58 -0.73 -12.20
C THR A 66 3.58 -1.67 -11.56
N ASP A 67 4.85 -1.50 -11.90
CA ASP A 67 5.93 -2.32 -11.36
C ASP A 67 6.16 -2.07 -9.87
N ILE A 68 5.85 -0.87 -9.36
CA ILE A 68 5.94 -0.59 -7.91
C ILE A 68 4.87 -1.38 -7.15
N GLU A 69 3.60 -1.41 -7.58
CA GLU A 69 2.58 -2.19 -6.88
C GLU A 69 2.88 -3.71 -6.97
N LYS A 70 3.43 -4.20 -8.10
CA LYS A 70 3.86 -5.60 -8.24
C LYS A 70 5.00 -5.96 -7.29
N GLU A 71 6.06 -5.15 -7.24
CA GLU A 71 7.18 -5.37 -6.31
C GLU A 71 6.72 -5.29 -4.86
N THR A 72 5.79 -4.39 -4.55
CA THR A 72 5.20 -4.26 -3.22
C THR A 72 4.35 -5.48 -2.86
N MET A 73 3.55 -5.99 -3.79
CA MET A 73 2.79 -7.22 -3.56
C MET A 73 3.71 -8.43 -3.39
N ALA A 74 4.81 -8.52 -4.14
CA ALA A 74 5.81 -9.57 -3.97
C ALA A 74 6.42 -9.51 -2.56
N TYR A 75 6.83 -8.32 -2.12
CA TYR A 75 7.32 -8.10 -0.75
C TYR A 75 6.29 -8.52 0.30
N ILE A 76 5.01 -8.14 0.11
CA ILE A 76 3.94 -8.50 1.04
C ILE A 76 3.76 -10.03 1.12
N ARG A 77 3.80 -10.74 -0.01
CA ARG A 77 3.67 -12.20 -0.03
C ARG A 77 4.87 -12.93 0.60
N GLU A 78 6.05 -12.33 0.56
CA GLU A 78 7.25 -12.87 1.18
C GLU A 78 7.26 -12.68 2.70
N ASN A 79 6.74 -11.53 3.17
CA ASN A 79 6.86 -11.12 4.58
C ASN A 79 5.59 -11.33 5.41
N TYR A 80 4.42 -11.43 4.78
CA TYR A 80 3.13 -11.60 5.45
C TYR A 80 2.40 -12.85 4.94
N LYS A 81 1.68 -13.49 5.86
CA LYS A 81 0.89 -14.68 5.54
C LYS A 81 -0.56 -14.28 5.32
N PHE A 82 -1.19 -14.91 4.34
CA PHE A 82 -2.63 -14.82 4.12
C PHE A 82 -3.29 -16.08 4.67
N THR A 83 -4.58 -16.01 4.99
CA THR A 83 -5.38 -17.24 5.06
C THR A 83 -5.52 -17.82 3.64
N ASP A 84 -5.78 -19.13 3.52
CA ASP A 84 -5.91 -19.78 2.21
C ASP A 84 -7.07 -19.19 1.40
N GLU A 85 -8.16 -18.84 2.08
CA GLU A 85 -9.32 -18.15 1.49
C GLU A 85 -8.94 -16.76 0.96
N ALA A 86 -8.22 -15.97 1.77
CA ALA A 86 -7.78 -14.64 1.38
C ALA A 86 -6.78 -14.68 0.21
N ASP A 87 -5.83 -15.62 0.24
CA ASP A 87 -4.85 -15.80 -0.85
C ASP A 87 -5.54 -16.13 -2.17
N SER A 88 -6.45 -17.10 -2.14
CA SER A 88 -7.20 -17.56 -3.31
C SER A 88 -8.05 -16.43 -3.90
N TRP A 89 -8.82 -15.74 -3.07
CA TRP A 89 -9.66 -14.62 -3.50
C TRP A 89 -8.82 -13.48 -4.09
N PHE A 90 -7.76 -13.07 -3.40
CA PHE A 90 -6.96 -11.92 -3.80
C PHE A 90 -6.24 -12.15 -5.14
N ARG A 91 -5.70 -13.35 -5.37
CA ARG A 91 -5.07 -13.70 -6.66
C ARG A 91 -6.05 -13.58 -7.82
N GLU A 92 -7.27 -14.03 -7.60
CA GLU A 92 -8.32 -13.99 -8.60
C GLU A 92 -8.77 -12.54 -8.89
N GLU A 93 -8.86 -11.68 -7.88
CA GLU A 93 -9.13 -10.24 -8.09
C GLU A 93 -8.02 -9.54 -8.87
N ILE A 94 -6.74 -9.79 -8.54
CA ILE A 94 -5.62 -9.22 -9.29
C ILE A 94 -5.67 -9.68 -10.75
N ARG A 95 -5.99 -10.96 -11.01
CA ARG A 95 -6.14 -11.50 -12.36
C ARG A 95 -7.27 -10.80 -13.12
N ARG A 96 -8.43 -10.64 -12.50
CA ARG A 96 -9.58 -9.91 -13.08
C ARG A 96 -9.19 -8.47 -13.41
N PHE A 97 -8.61 -7.75 -12.45
CA PHE A 97 -8.20 -6.37 -12.63
C PHE A 97 -7.20 -6.23 -13.78
N ALA A 98 -6.16 -7.05 -13.81
CA ALA A 98 -5.16 -7.05 -14.88
C ALA A 98 -5.76 -7.34 -16.26
N ALA A 99 -6.73 -8.27 -16.35
CA ALA A 99 -7.41 -8.58 -17.61
C ALA A 99 -8.27 -7.42 -18.15
N THR A 100 -8.80 -6.55 -17.29
CA THR A 100 -9.57 -5.36 -17.71
C THR A 100 -8.70 -4.19 -18.18
N ARG A 101 -7.37 -4.27 -17.97
CA ARG A 101 -6.39 -3.21 -18.29
C ARG A 101 -5.37 -3.64 -19.35
N ALA A 102 -5.49 -4.86 -19.86
CA ALA A 102 -4.71 -5.40 -20.98
C ALA A 102 -5.31 -4.95 -22.32
#